data_AF-A0A952V2Q1-F1
#
_entry.id   AF-A0A952V2Q1-F1
#
_cell.length_a   1.000
_cell.length_b   1.000
_cell.length_c   1.000
_cell.angle_alpha   90.00
_cell.angle_beta   90.00
_cell.angle_gamma   90.00
#
_symmetry.space_group_name_H-M   'P 1'
#
loop_
_entity.id
_entity.type
_entity.pdbx_description
1 polymer ?
#
loop_
_entity_poly.entity_id
_entity_poly.type
_entity_poly.pdbx_seq_one_letter_code
_entity_poly.pdbx_strand_id
1 'polypeptide(L)' 'METEFRKEVDKALDDLEQLADEVRVKLHLAELDARDAWSLKLEPRLFEARMHAREATAASKAAIEATAKAFRDFVDTI' A
#
# COMPACT_ATOMS: atom_id res chain seq x y z
N MET A 1 5.57 24.82 4.96
CA MET A 1 6.31 23.65 4.42
C MET A 1 5.82 22.35 5.04
N GLU A 2 5.70 22.23 6.37
CA GLU A 2 5.24 21.02 7.05
C GLU A 2 3.82 20.55 6.67
N THR A 3 2.96 21.48 6.23
CA THR A 3 1.60 21.19 5.75
C THR A 3 1.57 20.63 4.33
N GLU A 4 2.43 21.10 3.43
CA GLU A 4 2.48 20.59 2.04
C GLU A 4 3.09 19.20 1.99
N PHE A 5 4.15 18.95 2.77
CA PHE A 5 4.75 17.62 2.87
C PHE A 5 3.77 16.58 3.43
N ARG A 6 3.01 16.94 4.48
CA ARG A 6 1.99 16.07 5.05
C ARG A 6 0.86 15.77 4.05
N LYS A 7 0.40 16.76 3.28
CA LYS A 7 -0.55 16.53 2.18
C LYS A 7 -0.03 15.57 1.12
N GLU A 8 1.27 15.62 0.80
CA GLU A 8 1.86 14.67 -0.14
C GLU A 8 1.88 13.23 0.42
N VAL A 9 2.18 13.07 1.71
CA VAL A 9 2.14 11.77 2.39
C VAL A 9 0.71 11.24 2.45
N ASP A 10 -0.26 12.08 2.81
CA ASP A 10 -1.68 11.72 2.87
C ASP A 10 -2.18 11.29 1.49
N LYS A 11 -1.85 12.04 0.43
CA LYS A 11 -2.20 11.67 -0.95
C LYS A 11 -1.60 10.32 -1.37
N ALA A 12 -0.33 10.09 -1.05
CA ALA A 12 0.32 8.83 -1.37
C ALA A 12 -0.31 7.65 -0.62
N LEU A 13 -0.74 7.88 0.64
CA LEU A 13 -1.46 6.88 1.42
C LEU A 13 -2.84 6.59 0.81
N ASP A 14 -3.59 7.61 0.41
CA ASP A 14 -4.90 7.46 -0.23
C ASP A 14 -4.79 6.65 -1.53
N ASP A 15 -3.79 6.94 -2.36
CA ASP A 15 -3.52 6.18 -3.60
C ASP A 15 -3.19 4.71 -3.28
N LEU A 16 -2.46 4.44 -2.18
CA LEU A 16 -2.14 3.08 -1.72
C LEU A 16 -3.38 2.34 -1.19
N GLU A 17 -4.28 3.03 -0.48
CA GLU A 17 -5.53 2.45 0.01
C GLU A 17 -6.46 2.06 -1.13
N GLN A 18 -6.61 2.93 -2.14
CA GLN A 18 -7.41 2.62 -3.32
C GLN A 18 -6.89 1.35 -4.01
N LEU A 19 -5.58 1.26 -4.19
CA LEU A 19 -4.95 0.10 -4.80
C LEU A 19 -5.12 -1.17 -3.94
N ALA A 20 -5.09 -1.03 -2.62
CA ALA A 20 -5.36 -2.13 -1.70
C ALA A 20 -6.79 -2.64 -1.82
N ASP A 21 -7.76 -1.75 -1.99
CA ASP A 21 -9.16 -2.13 -2.19
C ASP A 21 -9.37 -2.84 -3.53
N GLU A 22 -8.73 -2.37 -4.61
CA GLU A 22 -8.73 -3.07 -5.90
C GLU A 22 -8.15 -4.48 -5.79
N VAL A 23 -7.04 -4.65 -5.05
CA VAL A 23 -6.43 -5.96 -4.80
C VAL A 23 -7.37 -6.86 -3.99
N ARG A 24 -8.02 -6.35 -2.94
CA ARG A 24 -9.00 -7.11 -2.13
C ARG A 24 -10.16 -7.62 -2.97
N VAL A 25 -10.66 -6.81 -3.91
CA VAL A 25 -11.72 -7.22 -4.83
C VAL A 25 -11.25 -8.36 -5.73
N LYS A 26 -10.04 -8.25 -6.31
CA LYS A 26 -9.47 -9.31 -7.16
C LYS A 26 -9.19 -10.61 -6.39
N LEU A 27 -8.68 -10.50 -5.16
CA LEU A 27 -8.42 -11.63 -4.25
C LEU A 27 -9.66 -12.44 -3.90
N HIS A 28 -10.82 -11.79 -3.83
CA HIS A 28 -12.08 -12.47 -3.57
C HIS A 28 -12.34 -13.57 -4.62
N LEU A 29 -11.92 -13.34 -5.86
CA LEU A 29 -12.07 -14.26 -6.99
C LEU A 29 -10.82 -15.12 -7.26
N ALA A 30 -9.71 -14.88 -6.56
CA ALA A 30 -8.42 -15.52 -6.80
C ALA A 30 -8.24 -16.83 -6.01
N GLU A 31 -7.30 -17.66 -6.50
CA GLU A 31 -6.90 -18.93 -5.89
C GLU A 31 -6.18 -18.75 -4.54
N LEU A 32 -6.03 -19.85 -3.80
CA LEU A 32 -5.48 -19.88 -2.44
C LEU A 32 -4.07 -19.24 -2.37
N ASP A 33 -3.24 -19.47 -3.37
CA ASP A 33 -1.87 -18.94 -3.44
C ASP A 33 -1.83 -17.41 -3.49
N ALA A 34 -2.78 -16.77 -4.20
CA ALA A 34 -2.87 -15.31 -4.26
C ALA A 34 -3.28 -14.73 -2.90
N ARG A 35 -4.20 -15.41 -2.21
CA ARG A 35 -4.63 -15.04 -0.85
C ARG A 35 -3.51 -15.15 0.17
N ASP A 36 -2.68 -16.19 0.07
CA ASP A 36 -1.49 -16.34 0.92
C ASP A 36 -0.44 -15.27 0.61
N ALA A 37 -0.19 -14.97 -0.66
CA ALA A 37 0.73 -13.89 -1.04
C ALA A 37 0.28 -12.53 -0.48
N TRP A 38 -1.03 -12.26 -0.50
CA TRP A 38 -1.59 -11.08 0.14
C TRP A 38 -1.33 -11.05 1.64
N SER A 39 -1.80 -12.06 2.37
CA SER A 39 -1.76 -12.06 3.84
C SER A 39 -0.33 -12.12 4.39
N LEU A 40 0.59 -12.80 3.70
CA LEU A 40 1.96 -12.97 4.19
C LEU A 40 2.90 -11.85 3.75
N LYS A 41 2.61 -11.15 2.65
CA LYS A 41 3.57 -10.19 2.04
C LYS A 41 3.04 -8.78 1.87
N LEU A 42 1.77 -8.60 1.51
CA LEU A 42 1.23 -7.27 1.17
C LEU A 42 0.51 -6.62 2.35
N GLU A 43 -0.31 -7.38 3.05
CA GLU A 43 -1.07 -6.88 4.21
C GLU A 43 -0.18 -6.34 5.34
N PRO A 44 0.92 -7.02 5.73
CA PRO A 44 1.85 -6.46 6.72
C PRO A 44 2.52 -5.16 6.24
N ARG A 45 2.87 -5.08 4.94
CA ARG A 45 3.50 -3.88 4.38
C ARG A 45 2.56 -2.69 4.33
N LEU A 46 1.28 -2.93 4.05
CA LEU A 46 0.23 -1.90 4.10
C LEU A 46 0.07 -1.38 5.52
N PHE A 47 0.09 -2.25 6.53
CA PHE A 47 0.04 -1.85 7.93
C PHE A 47 1.22 -0.94 8.31
N GLU A 48 2.45 -1.34 7.98
CA GLU A 48 3.65 -0.52 8.24
C GLU A 48 3.59 0.83 7.50
N ALA A 49 3.15 0.85 6.24
CA ALA A 49 2.99 2.09 5.48
C ALA A 49 1.99 3.07 6.15
N ARG A 50 0.87 2.57 6.68
CA ARG A 50 -0.11 3.36 7.45
C ARG A 50 0.50 3.91 8.74
N MET A 51 1.29 3.11 9.45
CA MET A 51 1.97 3.54 10.67
C MET A 51 2.98 4.65 10.37
N HIS A 52 3.81 4.48 9.34
CA HIS A 52 4.77 5.50 8.94
C HIS A 52 4.10 6.77 8.42
N ALA A 53 2.98 6.69 7.69
CA ALA A 53 2.26 7.86 7.22
C ALA A 53 1.86 8.81 8.36
N ARG A 54 1.48 8.25 9.53
CA ARG A 54 1.15 9.04 10.73
C ARG A 54 2.33 9.86 11.27
N GLU A 55 3.56 9.41 11.02
CA GLU A 55 4.78 10.12 11.41
C GLU A 55 5.12 11.25 10.43
N ALA A 56 4.52 11.27 9.23
CA ALA A 56 4.68 12.28 8.19
C ALA A 56 6.15 12.66 7.95
N THR A 57 7.02 11.67 7.74
CA THR A 57 8.45 11.87 7.46
C THR A 57 8.81 11.54 6.00
N ALA A 58 9.99 11.97 5.55
CA ALA A 58 10.54 11.60 4.23
C ALA A 58 10.69 10.07 4.07
N ALA A 59 11.02 9.36 5.15
CA ALA A 59 11.06 7.90 5.16
C ALA A 59 9.66 7.29 4.96
N SER A 60 8.62 7.94 5.51
CA SER A 60 7.22 7.54 5.33
C SER A 60 6.79 7.58 3.86
N LYS A 61 7.13 8.67 3.15
CA LYS A 61 6.82 8.80 1.71
C LYS A 61 7.47 7.69 0.88
N ALA A 62 8.76 7.43 1.10
CA ALA A 62 9.49 6.38 0.38
C ALA A 62 8.93 4.97 0.68
N ALA A 63 8.53 4.70 1.93
CA ALA A 63 7.91 3.44 2.32
C ALA A 63 6.54 3.24 1.64
N ILE A 64 5.72 4.30 1.55
CA ILE A 64 4.43 4.26 0.86
C ILE A 64 4.63 4.01 -0.64
N GLU A 65 5.53 4.75 -1.31
CA GLU A 65 5.80 4.58 -2.74
C GLU A 65 6.30 3.17 -3.08
N ALA A 66 7.21 2.62 -2.27
CA ALA A 66 7.70 1.26 -2.43
C ALA A 66 6.62 0.19 -2.22
N THR A 67 5.65 0.46 -1.34
CA THR A 67 4.52 -0.42 -1.07
C THR A 67 3.50 -0.34 -2.22
N ALA A 68 3.18 0.85 -2.70
CA ALA A 68 2.31 1.05 -3.87
C ALA A 68 2.89 0.38 -5.13
N LYS A 69 4.22 0.40 -5.31
CA LYS A 69 4.85 -0.38 -6.40
C LYS A 69 4.60 -1.88 -6.24
N ALA A 70 4.81 -2.44 -5.05
CA ALA A 70 4.63 -3.88 -4.82
C ALA A 70 3.18 -4.32 -5.04
N PHE A 71 2.21 -3.48 -4.69
CA PHE A 71 0.80 -3.74 -4.95
C PHE A 71 0.49 -3.73 -6.46
N ARG A 72 1.04 -2.77 -7.22
CA ARG A 72 0.89 -2.74 -8.69
C ARG A 72 1.49 -3.99 -9.34
N ASP A 73 2.71 -4.34 -8.96
CA ASP A 73 3.39 -5.53 -9.48
C ASP A 73 2.58 -6.81 -9.17
N PHE A 74 1.95 -6.89 -7.98
CA PHE A 74 1.09 -8.02 -7.63
C PHE A 74 -0.19 -8.07 -8.47
N VAL A 75 -0.83 -6.92 -8.70
CA VAL A 75 -2.02 -6.82 -9.57
C VAL A 75 -1.71 -7.33 -10.98
N ASP A 76 -0.52 -7.07 -11.51
CA ASP A 76 -0.11 -7.56 -12.83
C ASP A 76 0.13 -9.08 -12.88
N THR A 77 0.23 -9.75 -11.71
CA THR A 77 0.46 -11.20 -11.62
C THR A 77 -0.81 -12.04 -11.44
N ILE A 78 -1.96 -11.40 -11.20
CA ILE A 78 -3.26 -12.06 -10.95
C ILE A 78 -4.31 -11.61 -11.97
#